data_AF-F6UBC2-F1
#
_entry.id   AF-F6UBC2-F1
#
_cell.length_a   1.000
_cell.length_b   1.000
_cell.length_c   1.000
_cell.angle_alpha   90.00
_cell.angle_beta   90.00
_cell.angle_gamma   90.00
#
_symmetry.space_group_name_H-M   'P 1'
#
loop_
_entity.id
_entity.type
_entity.pdbx_description
1 polymer ?
#
loop_
_entity_poly.entity_id
_entity_poly.type
_entity_poly.pdbx_seq_one_letter_code
_entity_poly.pdbx_strand_id
1 'polypeptide(L)'
;MAAATTPSLRGRLARLGNPRRPVLKPNKPLVLGTRAGERRRELGEATCITEMSLTMACWRHNKFSDSVCAKEIQVFRDCAAKTEMRELRHREPVRGQGPSLSVTVLYIPSA
;
A
#
# COMPACT_ATOMS: atom_id res chain seq x y z
N MET A 1 -4.23 -2.45 -23.44
CA MET A 1 -3.48 -3.65 -23.03
C MET A 1 -2.01 -3.40 -23.33
N ALA A 2 -1.15 -3.29 -22.32
CA ALA A 2 0.28 -3.16 -22.53
C ALA A 2 0.87 -4.56 -22.78
N ALA A 3 1.42 -4.80 -23.97
CA ALA A 3 2.18 -6.01 -24.24
C ALA A 3 3.48 -5.96 -23.42
N ALA A 4 3.68 -6.94 -22.54
CA ALA A 4 4.93 -7.07 -21.81
C ALA A 4 6.03 -7.55 -22.76
N THR A 5 6.88 -6.63 -23.22
CA THR A 5 8.10 -6.99 -23.94
C THR A 5 9.15 -7.45 -22.94
N THR A 6 9.46 -8.75 -22.91
CA THR A 6 10.53 -9.29 -22.07
C THR A 6 11.90 -9.01 -22.70
N PRO A 7 12.81 -8.28 -22.05
CA PRO A 7 14.14 -8.03 -22.59
C PRO A 7 15.01 -9.29 -22.58
N SER A 8 15.91 -9.42 -23.57
CA SER A 8 16.82 -10.58 -23.68
C SER A 8 17.93 -10.55 -22.63
N LEU A 9 18.25 -11.73 -22.07
CA LEU A 9 19.34 -11.95 -21.11
C LEU A 9 20.64 -12.47 -21.75
N ARG A 10 20.64 -12.75 -23.06
CA ARG A 10 21.81 -13.34 -23.75
C ARG A 10 23.01 -12.40 -23.68
N GLY A 11 24.15 -12.91 -23.22
CA GLY A 11 25.39 -12.14 -23.13
C GLY A 11 25.44 -11.08 -22.02
N ARG A 12 24.44 -11.04 -21.12
CA ARG A 12 24.40 -10.05 -20.02
C ARG A 12 24.95 -10.57 -18.68
N LEU A 13 25.16 -11.87 -18.58
CA LEU A 13 25.66 -12.55 -17.38
C LEU A 13 27.11 -12.99 -17.56
N ALA A 14 27.82 -13.14 -16.45
CA ALA A 14 29.17 -13.70 -16.43
C ALA A 14 29.08 -15.21 -16.69
N ARG A 15 29.57 -15.66 -17.84
CA ARG A 15 29.68 -17.08 -18.22
C ARG A 15 30.98 -17.26 -19.00
N LEU A 16 31.61 -18.43 -18.88
CA LEU A 16 32.85 -18.72 -19.61
C LEU A 16 32.70 -18.54 -21.13
N GLY A 17 31.56 -18.91 -21.70
CA GLY A 17 31.26 -18.74 -23.13
C GLY A 17 30.81 -17.33 -23.55
N ASN A 18 30.83 -16.35 -22.65
CA ASN A 18 30.46 -14.97 -22.96
C ASN A 18 31.69 -14.05 -22.84
N PRO A 19 32.30 -13.63 -23.95
CA PRO A 19 33.46 -12.75 -23.92
C PRO A 19 33.10 -11.31 -23.53
N ARG A 20 31.81 -10.96 -23.46
CA ARG A 20 31.34 -9.62 -23.13
C ARG A 20 31.37 -9.40 -21.62
N ARG A 21 31.71 -8.18 -21.20
CA ARG A 21 31.63 -7.78 -19.79
C ARG A 21 30.19 -7.93 -19.28
N PRO A 22 29.96 -8.58 -18.13
CA PRO A 22 28.63 -8.78 -17.59
C PRO A 22 27.98 -7.44 -17.21
N VAL A 23 26.79 -7.19 -17.76
CA VAL A 23 25.99 -5.99 -17.49
C VAL A 23 25.10 -6.20 -16.26
N LEU A 24 24.57 -7.42 -16.09
CA LEU A 24 23.75 -7.79 -14.95
C LEU A 24 24.57 -8.60 -13.97
N LYS A 25 24.46 -8.24 -12.68
CA LYS A 25 25.07 -8.96 -11.56
C LYS A 25 23.99 -9.28 -10.52
N PRO A 26 23.13 -10.29 -10.77
CA PRO A 26 22.08 -10.67 -9.83
C PRO A 26 22.70 -11.27 -8.57
N ASN A 27 22.26 -10.81 -7.39
CA ASN A 27 22.65 -11.41 -6.11
C ASN A 27 21.91 -12.72 -5.81
N LYS A 28 20.86 -13.03 -6.59
CA LYS A 28 19.97 -14.19 -6.44
C LYS A 28 19.86 -14.87 -7.81
N PRO A 29 19.71 -16.21 -7.86
CA PRO A 29 19.56 -16.91 -9.14
C PRO A 29 18.30 -16.43 -9.87
N LEU A 30 18.40 -16.26 -11.19
CA LEU A 30 17.27 -15.85 -12.04
C LEU A 30 16.36 -17.06 -12.34
N VAL A 31 15.75 -17.59 -11.27
CA VAL A 31 14.78 -18.69 -11.31
C VAL A 31 13.49 -18.18 -10.66
N LEU A 32 12.34 -18.52 -11.24
CA LEU A 32 11.04 -18.13 -10.70
C LEU A 32 10.79 -18.84 -9.36
N GLY A 33 10.35 -18.10 -8.35
CA GLY A 33 9.91 -18.67 -7.08
C GLY A 33 8.51 -19.29 -7.18
N THR A 34 8.18 -20.15 -6.22
CA THR A 34 6.84 -20.76 -6.09
C THR A 34 5.81 -19.84 -5.43
N ARG A 35 6.24 -18.68 -4.93
CA ARG A 35 5.41 -17.70 -4.24
C ARG A 35 5.63 -16.31 -4.85
N ALA A 36 4.55 -15.53 -4.92
CA ALA A 36 4.62 -14.12 -5.30
C ALA A 36 4.95 -13.26 -4.07
N GLY A 37 5.49 -12.07 -4.31
CA GLY A 37 5.68 -11.08 -3.25
C GLY A 37 4.32 -10.65 -2.69
N GLU A 38 4.24 -10.56 -1.36
CA GLU A 38 3.03 -10.07 -0.69
C GLU A 38 2.76 -8.62 -1.07
N ARG A 39 1.48 -8.25 -1.14
CA ARG A 39 1.10 -6.86 -1.39
C ARG A 39 1.58 -6.04 -0.20
N ARG A 40 2.34 -4.97 -0.47
CA ARG A 40 2.67 -4.01 0.58
C ARG A 40 1.36 -3.43 1.13
N ARG A 41 1.22 -3.47 2.45
CA ARG A 41 0.15 -2.76 3.13
C ARG A 41 0.38 -1.26 2.97
N GLU A 42 -0.70 -0.52 2.81
CA GLU A 42 -0.67 0.94 2.87
C GLU A 42 -0.14 1.34 4.25
N LEU A 43 0.80 2.29 4.27
CA LEU A 43 1.33 2.83 5.52
C LEU A 43 0.28 3.80 6.10
N GLY A 44 0.21 3.89 7.42
CA GLY A 44 -0.75 4.80 8.08
C GLY A 44 -0.48 6.25 7.70
N GLU A 45 -1.38 6.84 6.94
CA GLU A 45 -1.37 8.27 6.63
C GLU A 45 -2.25 9.01 7.64
N ALA A 46 -1.82 10.21 8.04
CA ALA A 46 -2.65 11.06 8.89
C ALA A 46 -3.89 11.52 8.10
N THR A 47 -5.05 10.96 8.43
CA THR A 47 -6.33 11.36 7.86
C THR A 47 -6.90 12.60 8.57
N CYS A 48 -7.87 13.28 7.96
CA CYS A 48 -8.62 14.40 8.56
C CYS A 48 -7.78 15.64 8.91
N ILE A 49 -6.65 15.85 8.23
CA ILE A 49 -5.74 16.99 8.46
C ILE A 49 -6.43 18.32 8.16
N THR A 50 -7.31 18.35 7.16
CA THR A 50 -8.05 19.55 6.73
C THR A 50 -9.02 20.03 7.81
N GLU A 51 -9.79 19.12 8.38
CA GLU A 51 -10.77 19.36 9.42
C GLU A 51 -10.09 19.71 10.75
N MET A 52 -8.96 19.06 11.04
CA MET A 52 -8.10 19.41 12.16
C MET A 52 -7.59 20.86 12.02
N SER A 53 -7.15 21.24 10.83
CA SER A 53 -6.65 22.60 10.55
C SER A 53 -7.72 23.66 10.73
N LEU A 54 -8.96 23.40 10.31
CA LEU A 54 -10.10 24.30 10.50
C LEU A 54 -10.48 24.46 11.97
N THR A 55 -10.51 23.35 12.73
CA THR A 55 -10.78 23.36 14.17
C THR A 55 -9.73 24.20 14.91
N MET A 56 -8.44 24.00 14.60
CA MET A 56 -7.36 24.78 15.19
C MET A 56 -7.42 26.26 14.79
N ALA A 57 -7.85 26.58 13.57
CA ALA A 57 -8.04 27.96 13.13
C ALA A 57 -9.16 28.64 13.93
N CYS A 58 -10.31 27.98 14.08
CA CYS A 58 -11.41 28.52 14.87
C CYS A 58 -11.00 28.74 16.33
N TRP A 59 -10.32 27.76 16.94
CA TRP A 59 -9.82 27.87 18.31
C TRP A 59 -8.86 29.05 18.49
N ARG A 60 -7.91 29.25 17.57
CA ARG A 60 -6.98 30.38 17.62
C ARG A 60 -7.71 31.73 17.64
N HIS A 61 -8.77 31.88 16.87
CA HIS A 61 -9.54 33.13 16.82
C HIS A 61 -10.47 33.32 18.02
N ASN A 62 -10.98 32.23 18.60
CA ASN A 62 -12.04 32.26 19.61
C ASN A 62 -11.57 31.84 21.01
N LYS A 63 -10.28 32.05 21.32
CA LYS A 63 -9.68 31.72 22.64
C LYS A 63 -9.93 30.26 23.05
N PHE A 64 -9.88 29.35 22.09
CA PHE A 64 -10.08 27.91 22.30
C PHE A 64 -11.46 27.57 22.88
N SER A 65 -12.49 28.36 22.57
CA SER A 65 -13.85 28.08 23.01
C SER A 65 -14.53 27.01 22.15
N ASP A 66 -14.83 25.87 22.76
CA ASP A 66 -15.54 24.76 22.10
C ASP A 66 -16.99 25.09 21.76
N SER A 67 -17.64 25.97 22.52
CA SER A 67 -19.02 26.38 22.24
C SER A 67 -19.13 27.21 20.96
N VAL A 68 -18.12 28.04 20.68
CA VAL A 68 -18.07 28.87 19.47
C VAL A 68 -17.64 28.04 18.26
N CYS A 69 -16.69 27.12 18.45
CA CYS A 69 -16.15 26.25 17.39
C CYS A 69 -16.87 24.90 17.27
N ALA A 70 -18.08 24.78 17.82
CA ALA A 70 -18.81 23.51 17.91
C ALA A 70 -18.99 22.86 16.54
N LYS A 71 -19.19 23.68 15.49
CA LYS A 71 -19.36 23.22 14.12
C LYS A 71 -18.08 22.59 13.57
N GLU A 72 -16.95 23.26 13.69
CA GLU A 72 -15.65 22.78 13.22
C GLU A 72 -15.23 21.51 13.97
N ILE A 73 -15.48 21.47 15.28
CA ILE A 73 -15.23 20.30 16.13
C ILE A 73 -16.10 19.11 15.71
N GLN A 74 -17.38 19.32 15.43
CA GLN A 74 -18.27 18.24 14.95
C GLN A 74 -17.77 17.68 13.61
N VAL A 75 -17.42 18.54 12.66
CA VAL A 75 -16.89 18.12 11.35
C VAL A 75 -15.60 17.31 11.49
N PHE A 76 -14.69 17.73 12.38
CA PHE A 76 -13.48 16.96 12.68
C PHE A 76 -13.79 15.59 13.29
N ARG A 77 -14.71 15.52 14.27
CA ARG A 77 -15.12 14.26 14.90
C ARG A 77 -15.79 13.30 13.91
N ASP A 78 -16.63 13.83 13.03
CA ASP A 78 -17.29 13.03 11.99
C ASP A 78 -16.28 12.44 11.01
N CYS A 79 -15.23 13.18 10.66
CA CYS A 79 -14.13 12.66 9.85
C CYS A 79 -13.36 11.56 10.61
N ALA A 80 -13.00 11.83 11.87
CA ALA A 80 -12.26 10.87 12.70
C ALA A 80 -13.03 9.54 12.86
N ALA A 81 -14.33 9.60 13.13
CA ALA A 81 -15.18 8.41 13.26
C ALA A 81 -15.23 7.59 11.96
N LYS A 82 -15.27 8.24 10.80
CA LYS A 82 -15.22 7.55 9.49
C LYS A 82 -13.88 6.87 9.26
N THR A 83 -12.77 7.50 9.66
CA THR A 83 -11.44 6.88 9.59
C THR A 83 -11.37 5.64 10.48
N GLU A 84 -11.81 5.73 11.73
CA GLU A 84 -11.80 4.58 12.65
C GLU A 84 -12.58 3.40 12.07
N MET A 85 -13.76 3.65 11.49
CA MET A 85 -14.54 2.60 10.80
C MET A 85 -13.79 2.00 9.59
N ARG A 86 -13.04 2.82 8.85
CA ARG A 86 -12.21 2.35 7.73
C ARG A 86 -11.04 1.48 8.22
N GLU A 87 -10.34 1.89 9.28
CA GLU A 87 -9.25 1.11 9.88
C GLU A 87 -9.74 -0.27 10.36
N LEU A 88 -10.93 -0.32 10.98
CA LEU A 88 -11.55 -1.58 11.39
C LEU A 88 -11.84 -2.49 10.18
N ARG A 89 -12.34 -1.94 9.06
CA ARG A 89 -12.57 -2.68 7.81
C ARG A 89 -11.28 -3.17 7.15
N HIS A 90 -10.20 -2.39 7.21
CA HIS A 90 -8.88 -2.81 6.69
C HIS A 90 -8.23 -3.89 7.57
N ARG A 91 -8.58 -3.94 8.86
CA ARG A 91 -8.09 -4.96 9.81
C ARG A 91 -8.86 -6.28 9.69
N GLU A 92 -10.08 -6.26 9.18
CA GLU A 92 -10.81 -7.48 8.82
C GLU A 92 -10.12 -8.17 7.62
N PRO A 93 -9.89 -9.49 7.67
CA PRO A 93 -9.31 -10.19 6.53
C PRO A 93 -10.25 -10.04 5.33
N VAL A 94 -9.76 -9.36 4.28
CA VAL A 94 -10.51 -9.07 3.04
C VAL A 94 -11.16 -10.35 2.51
N ARG A 95 -12.46 -10.54 2.78
CA ARG A 95 -13.30 -11.49 2.06
C ARG A 95 -13.69 -10.86 0.73
N GLY A 96 -12.81 -11.03 -0.26
CA GLY A 96 -13.10 -10.80 -1.66
C GLY A 96 -12.82 -9.38 -2.19
N GLN A 97 -11.91 -9.35 -3.17
CA GLN A 97 -11.87 -8.52 -4.39
C GLN A 97 -10.94 -7.28 -4.50
N GLY A 98 -10.15 -7.30 -5.59
CA GLY A 98 -9.27 -6.26 -6.15
C GLY A 98 -8.14 -6.89 -7.00
N PRO A 99 -7.66 -6.32 -8.14
CA PRO A 99 -7.29 -7.02 -9.39
C PRO A 99 -6.06 -7.95 -9.36
N SER A 100 -5.40 -8.14 -8.23
CA SER A 100 -4.48 -9.27 -8.06
C SER A 100 -5.22 -10.35 -7.28
N LEU A 101 -5.57 -11.44 -7.97
CA LEU A 101 -6.13 -12.65 -7.34
C LEU A 101 -5.35 -12.96 -6.06
N SER A 102 -6.03 -12.88 -4.92
CA SER A 102 -5.46 -13.22 -3.62
C SER A 102 -5.08 -14.70 -3.64
N VAL A 103 -3.79 -15.00 -3.44
CA VAL A 103 -3.17 -16.34 -3.46
C VAL A 103 -3.54 -17.13 -2.19
N THR A 104 -4.81 -17.12 -1.80
CA THR A 104 -5.25 -17.74 -0.54
C THR A 104 -6.18 -18.93 -0.74
N VAL A 105 -6.28 -19.47 -1.95
CA VAL A 105 -6.92 -20.78 -2.16
C VAL A 105 -6.16 -21.60 -3.21
N LEU A 106 -4.95 -22.04 -2.84
CA LEU A 106 -4.41 -23.30 -3.37
C LEU A 106 -3.95 -24.14 -2.18
N TYR A 107 -4.92 -24.62 -1.40
CA TYR A 107 -4.73 -25.84 -0.63
C TYR A 107 -4.70 -26.98 -1.67
N ILE A 108 -3.51 -27.41 -2.05
CA ILE A 108 -3.33 -28.67 -2.79
C ILE A 108 -3.19 -29.74 -1.69
N PRO A 109 -4.24 -30.53 -1.37
CA PRO A 109 -4.02 -31.70 -0.54
C PRO A 109 -3.09 -32.63 -1.33
N SER A 110 -1.94 -32.92 -0.73
CA SER A 110 -1.00 -33.92 -1.23
C SER A 110 -1.32 -35.23 -0.54
N ALA A 111 -1.85 -36.20 -1.29
CA ALA A 111 -1.77 -37.66 -1.15
C ALA A 111 -3.03 -38.30 -1.76
#